data_AF-K1LA96-F1
#
_entry.id   AF-K1LA96-F1
#
_cell.length_a   1.000
_cell.length_b   1.000
_cell.length_c   1.000
_cell.angle_alpha   90.00
_cell.angle_beta   90.00
_cell.angle_gamma   90.00
#
_symmetry.space_group_name_H-M   'P 1'
#
loop_
_entity.id
_entity.type
_entity.pdbx_description
1 polymer ?
#
loop_
_entity_poly.entity_id
_entity_poly.type
_entity_poly.pdbx_seq_one_letter_code
_entity_poly.pdbx_strand_id
1 'polypeptide(L)' 'MGKSTIKAIEIKSKTNSKGHLKLDLDLKEAGKNVKILILMEEDLNEEMEWLKMISKDPAFDFLKDREEDIYSFNGGILIE' A
#
# COMPACT_ATOMS: atom_id res chain seq x y z
N MET A 1 -14.10 -9.11 -30.57
CA MET A 1 -13.09 -8.60 -29.63
C MET A 1 -12.20 -9.77 -29.21
N GLY A 2 -10.91 -9.76 -29.53
CA GLY A 2 -9.98 -10.85 -29.15
C GLY A 2 -9.69 -10.82 -27.65
N LYS A 3 -9.66 -11.99 -27.01
CA LYS A 3 -9.32 -12.13 -25.59
C LYS A 3 -7.86 -11.71 -25.39
N SER A 4 -7.62 -10.68 -24.59
CA SER A 4 -6.27 -10.29 -24.18
C SER A 4 -5.86 -11.13 -22.97
N THR A 5 -4.68 -11.76 -23.04
CA THR A 5 -4.11 -12.55 -21.95
C THR A 5 -2.95 -11.76 -21.35
N ILE A 6 -2.97 -11.53 -20.04
CA ILE A 6 -1.86 -10.90 -19.32
C ILE A 6 -0.87 -11.98 -18.90
N LYS A 7 0.42 -11.73 -19.16
CA LYS A 7 1.53 -12.52 -18.63
C LYS A 7 2.15 -11.75 -17.46
N ALA A 8 2.16 -12.35 -16.28
CA ALA A 8 2.82 -11.79 -15.10
C ALA A 8 4.18 -12.48 -14.88
N ILE A 9 5.17 -11.72 -14.41
CA ILE A 9 6.50 -12.22 -14.05
C ILE A 9 6.77 -11.77 -12.62
N GLU A 10 6.89 -12.72 -11.69
CA GLU A 10 7.28 -12.46 -10.30
C GLU A 10 8.78 -12.68 -10.12
N ILE A 11 9.47 -11.71 -9.51
CA ILE A 11 10.91 -11.77 -9.25
C ILE A 11 11.14 -11.39 -7.79
N LYS A 12 11.73 -12.32 -7.04
CA LYS A 12 12.17 -12.07 -5.66
C LYS A 12 13.61 -11.55 -5.70
N SER A 13 13.80 -10.32 -5.24
CA SER A 13 15.10 -9.66 -5.20
C SER A 13 15.19 -8.75 -3.98
N LYS A 14 16.41 -8.30 -3.67
CA LYS A 14 16.69 -7.37 -2.57
C LYS A 14 17.34 -6.11 -3.12
N THR A 15 17.02 -4.97 -2.51
CA THR A 15 17.74 -3.73 -2.78
C THR A 15 19.20 -3.85 -2.35
N ASN A 16 20.07 -3.09 -3.01
CA ASN A 16 21.47 -3.00 -2.60
C ASN A 16 21.62 -2.16 -1.32
N SER A 17 22.84 -2.01 -0.82
CA SER A 17 23.14 -1.24 0.40
C SER A 17 22.79 0.25 0.34
N LYS A 18 22.49 0.78 -0.84
CA LYS A 18 22.03 2.17 -1.06
C LYS A 18 20.51 2.26 -1.27
N GLY A 19 19.79 1.14 -1.13
CA GLY A 19 18.33 1.09 -1.35
C GLY A 19 17.91 0.97 -2.81
N HIS A 20 18.83 0.81 -3.77
CA HIS A 20 18.45 0.71 -5.18
C HIS A 20 18.07 -0.73 -5.57
N LEU A 21 16.97 -0.88 -6.30
CA LEU A 21 16.58 -2.11 -6.96
C LEU A 21 17.09 -2.11 -8.41
N LYS A 22 17.92 -3.10 -8.77
CA LYS A 22 18.37 -3.30 -10.16
C LYS A 22 17.43 -4.31 -10.84
N LEU A 23 16.73 -3.88 -11.89
CA LEU A 23 15.88 -4.73 -12.73
C LEU A 23 16.51 -4.83 -14.13
N ASP A 24 17.28 -5.89 -14.36
CA ASP A 24 17.91 -6.19 -15.65
C ASP A 24 17.20 -7.41 -16.27
N LEU A 25 16.06 -7.13 -16.90
CA LEU A 25 15.14 -8.16 -17.41
C LEU A 25 15.02 -8.08 -18.92
N ASP A 26 15.51 -9.11 -19.59
CA ASP A 26 15.22 -9.32 -21.01
C ASP A 26 13.85 -10.01 -21.15
N LEU A 27 12.83 -9.23 -21.53
CA LEU A 27 11.48 -9.73 -21.76
C LEU A 27 11.34 -10.50 -23.08
N LYS A 28 12.36 -10.46 -23.96
CA LYS A 28 12.35 -11.07 -25.30
C LYS A 28 11.15 -10.67 -26.18
N GLU A 29 10.46 -9.58 -25.83
CA GLU A 29 9.31 -9.04 -26.53
C GLU A 29 9.49 -7.54 -26.72
N ALA A 30 9.53 -7.08 -27.98
CA ALA A 30 9.69 -5.67 -28.32
C ALA A 30 8.32 -4.96 -28.44
N GLY A 31 8.26 -3.69 -28.04
CA GLY A 31 7.11 -2.80 -28.32
C GLY A 31 5.82 -3.13 -27.55
N LYS A 32 5.90 -3.81 -26.41
CA LYS A 32 4.74 -4.12 -25.55
C LYS A 32 4.59 -3.08 -24.43
N ASN A 33 3.35 -2.73 -24.13
CA ASN A 33 3.03 -1.95 -22.93
C ASN A 33 3.17 -2.85 -21.70
N VAL A 34 3.97 -2.40 -20.72
CA VAL A 34 4.24 -3.13 -19.48
C VAL A 34 3.83 -2.31 -18.26
N LYS A 35 3.40 -2.99 -17.20
CA LYS A 35 3.14 -2.41 -15.88
C LYS A 35 4.03 -3.11 -14.87
N ILE A 36 4.80 -2.35 -14.10
CA ILE A 36 5.65 -2.85 -13.03
C ILE A 36 4.94 -2.63 -11.70
N LEU A 37 4.89 -3.66 -10.86
CA LEU A 37 4.44 -3.58 -9.47
C LEU A 37 5.61 -3.98 -8.57
N ILE A 38 5.98 -3.10 -7.63
CA ILE A 38 7.02 -3.35 -6.63
C ILE A 38 6.32 -3.50 -5.29
N LEU A 39 6.55 -4.65 -4.64
CA LEU A 39 6.08 -4.93 -3.29
C LEU A 39 7.30 -4.96 -2.38
N MET A 40 7.28 -4.15 -1.32
CA MET A 40 8.33 -4.11 -0.31
C MET A 40 7.70 -4.08 1.08
N GLU A 41 8.37 -4.72 2.03
CA GLU A 41 8.02 -4.59 3.44
C GLU A 41 8.32 -3.16 3.86
N GLU A 42 7.33 -2.52 4.46
CA GLU A 42 7.47 -1.20 5.05
C GLU A 42 7.81 -1.37 6.54
N ASP A 43 8.78 -0.60 7.02
CA ASP A 43 9.01 -0.52 8.45
C ASP A 43 7.93 0.38 9.06
N LEU A 44 6.91 -0.25 9.63
CA LEU A 44 5.78 0.41 10.27
C LEU A 44 6.21 1.20 11.54
N ASN A 45 7.47 1.15 11.94
CA ASN A 45 7.94 1.92 13.09
C ASN A 45 7.74 3.43 12.91
N GLU A 46 8.00 3.99 11.72
CA GLU A 46 7.75 5.43 11.46
C GLU A 46 6.25 5.76 11.52
N GLU A 47 5.40 4.89 10.98
CA GLU A 47 3.94 5.05 11.07
C GLU A 47 3.45 4.96 12.52
N MET A 48 3.98 4.01 13.30
CA MET A 48 3.67 3.88 14.72
C MET A 48 4.17 5.08 15.54
N GLU A 49 5.31 5.67 15.21
CA GLU A 49 5.81 6.89 15.85
C GLU A 49 4.94 8.10 15.49
N TRP A 50 4.54 8.23 14.23
CA TRP A 50 3.59 9.24 13.77
C TRP A 50 2.24 9.11 14.49
N LEU A 51 1.69 7.90 14.59
CA LEU A 51 0.47 7.61 15.34
C LEU A 51 0.61 7.93 16.84
N LYS A 52 1.75 7.60 17.46
CA LYS A 52 2.05 7.93 18.86
C LYS A 52 2.15 9.45 19.10
N MET A 53 2.67 10.21 18.14
CA MET A 53 2.74 11.66 18.23
C MET A 53 1.34 12.28 18.13
N ILE A 54 0.55 11.87 17.13
CA ILE A 54 -0.80 12.41 16.90
C ILE A 54 -1.76 12.05 18.03
N SER A 55 -1.71 10.82 18.56
CA SER A 55 -2.56 10.40 19.68
C SER A 55 -2.35 11.20 20.98
N LYS A 56 -1.22 11.91 21.09
CA LYS A 56 -0.89 12.80 22.21
C LYS A 56 -1.11 14.29 21.89
N ASP A 57 -1.43 14.62 20.65
CA ASP A 57 -1.65 16.00 20.23
C ASP A 57 -3.08 16.45 20.61
N PRO A 58 -3.23 17.48 21.44
CA PRO A 58 -4.54 17.99 21.86
C PRO A 58 -5.43 18.44 20.69
N ALA A 59 -4.85 18.81 19.54
CA ALA A 59 -5.61 19.16 18.34
C ALA A 59 -6.47 17.99 17.83
N PHE A 60 -6.17 16.76 18.24
CA PHE A 60 -6.85 15.53 17.87
C PHE A 60 -7.65 14.91 19.03
N ASP A 61 -7.82 15.61 20.15
CA ASP A 61 -8.59 15.09 21.29
C ASP A 61 -10.06 14.79 20.95
N PHE A 62 -10.62 15.46 19.94
CA PHE A 62 -11.99 15.20 19.43
C PHE A 62 -12.17 13.76 18.95
N LEU A 63 -11.13 13.07 18.49
CA LEU A 63 -11.20 11.66 18.09
C LEU A 63 -11.47 10.71 19.26
N LYS A 64 -11.33 11.18 20.51
CA LYS A 64 -11.65 10.42 21.73
C LYS A 64 -13.13 10.53 22.09
N ASP A 65 -13.86 11.46 21.48
CA ASP A 65 -15.27 11.65 21.73
C ASP A 65 -16.07 10.53 21.11
N ARG A 66 -17.02 9.99 21.89
CA ARG A 66 -17.88 8.88 21.48
C ARG A 66 -18.73 9.23 20.26
N GLU A 67 -19.03 10.50 20.06
CA GLU A 67 -19.79 11.00 18.90
C GLU A 67 -18.98 10.92 17.60
N GLU A 68 -17.65 10.91 17.68
CA GLU A 68 -16.71 10.81 16.56
C GLU A 68 -16.25 9.35 16.31
N ASP A 69 -16.75 8.38 17.09
CA ASP A 69 -16.43 6.96 16.92
C ASP A 69 -17.18 6.34 15.74
N ILE A 70 -16.63 6.51 14.55
CA ILE A 70 -17.15 5.95 13.28
C ILE A 70 -16.94 4.44 13.14
N TYR A 71 -16.16 3.80 14.02
CA TYR A 71 -15.88 2.37 14.00
C TYR A 71 -16.85 1.59 14.89
N SER A 72 -17.52 2.27 15.82
CA SER A 72 -18.66 1.72 16.53
C SER A 72 -19.82 1.50 15.56
N PHE A 73 -20.16 0.23 15.36
CA PHE A 73 -21.15 -0.21 14.38
C PHE A 73 -22.54 0.39 14.67
N ASN A 74 -22.90 1.46 13.96
CA ASN A 74 -24.22 2.09 14.02
C ASN A 74 -25.17 1.60 12.92
N GLY A 75 -25.05 0.32 12.53
CA GLY A 75 -25.97 -0.30 11.59
C GLY A 75 -25.82 0.27 10.18
N GLY A 76 -24.69 -0.06 9.54
CA GLY A 76 -24.58 0.11 8.09
C GLY A 76 -25.74 -0.62 7.43
N ILE A 77 -26.75 0.12 6.97
CA ILE A 77 -27.84 -0.46 6.19
C ILE A 77 -27.20 -0.96 4.91
N LEU A 78 -27.06 -2.28 4.81
CA LEU A 78 -26.85 -2.94 3.54
C LEU A 78 -28.06 -2.59 2.68
N ILE A 79 -27.84 -1.80 1.65
CA ILE A 79 -28.85 -1.54 0.62
C ILE A 79 -28.74 -2.74 -0.33
N GLU A 80 -29.70 -3.67 -0.27
CA GLU A 80 -29.90 -4.73 -1.26
C GLU A 80 -30.49 -4.19 -2.57
#